data_AF-A0A1B6F1C2-F1
#
_entry.id   AF-A0A1B6F1C2-F1
#
_cell.length_a   1.000
_cell.length_b   1.000
_cell.length_c   1.000
_cell.angle_alpha   90.00
_cell.angle_beta   90.00
_cell.angle_gamma   90.00
#
_symmetry.space_group_name_H-M   'P 1'
#
loop_
_entity.id
_entity.type
_entity.pdbx_description
1 polymer ?
#
loop_
_entity_poly.entity_id
_entity_poly.type
_entity_poly.pdbx_seq_one_letter_code
_entity_poly.pdbx_strand_id
1 'polypeptide(L)'
;VTGTTMRPSRPVAVVTSASESLNLELLVDGSHSASSYFKHPGPLFEARYEFIHGPLCGPAVIPASTEGELHFPHYEALGFTEPPRSLKCIWEIKVNRDRDVWLHFDKVRFAT
;
A
#
# COMPACT_ATOMS: atom_id res chain seq x y z
N VAL A 1 -18.02 15.38 -25.99
CA VAL A 1 -17.01 14.81 -25.06
C VAL A 1 -17.74 13.86 -24.12
N THR A 2 -17.98 12.63 -24.55
CA THR A 2 -18.67 11.61 -23.76
C THR A 2 -17.62 10.82 -23.00
N GLY A 3 -17.46 11.11 -21.70
CA GLY A 3 -16.66 10.33 -20.79
C GLY A 3 -17.33 8.97 -20.56
N THR A 4 -16.84 7.93 -21.22
CA THR A 4 -17.13 6.55 -20.86
C THR A 4 -16.57 6.30 -19.47
N THR A 5 -17.43 6.28 -18.47
CA THR A 5 -17.12 5.76 -17.14
C THR A 5 -16.82 4.27 -17.26
N MET A 6 -15.54 3.92 -17.31
CA MET A 6 -15.10 2.53 -17.21
C MET A 6 -15.59 1.96 -15.87
N ARG A 7 -16.46 0.94 -15.93
CA ARG A 7 -16.75 0.11 -14.76
C ARG A 7 -15.42 -0.48 -14.29
N PRO A 8 -15.12 -0.50 -12.97
CA PRO A 8 -13.88 -1.07 -12.48
C PRO A 8 -13.86 -2.56 -12.81
N SER A 9 -13.12 -2.92 -13.87
CA SER A 9 -12.80 -4.30 -14.20
C SER A 9 -11.81 -4.81 -13.16
N ARG A 10 -11.85 -6.13 -12.90
CA ARG A 10 -10.84 -6.77 -12.05
C ARG A 10 -9.45 -6.50 -12.66
N PRO A 11 -8.45 -6.11 -11.88
CA PRO A 11 -7.11 -5.85 -12.40
C PRO A 11 -6.57 -7.08 -13.13
N VAL A 12 -5.89 -6.84 -14.27
CA VAL A 12 -5.20 -7.90 -15.03
C VAL A 12 -4.01 -8.46 -14.25
N ALA A 13 -3.38 -7.62 -13.42
CA ALA A 13 -2.31 -8.00 -12.51
C ALA A 13 -2.42 -7.21 -11.20
N VAL A 14 -1.98 -7.85 -10.11
CA VAL A 14 -1.78 -7.21 -8.81
C VAL A 14 -0.30 -7.38 -8.46
N VAL A 15 0.38 -6.26 -8.21
CA VAL A 15 1.79 -6.23 -7.83
C VAL A 15 1.90 -5.67 -6.42
N THR A 16 2.53 -6.44 -5.53
CA THR A 16 2.78 -6.03 -4.15
C THR A 16 4.28 -5.81 -3.98
N SER A 17 4.68 -4.59 -3.60
CA SER A 17 6.09 -4.32 -3.29
C SER A 17 6.48 -4.97 -1.97
N ALA A 18 7.71 -5.52 -1.93
CA ALA A 18 8.34 -5.97 -0.71
C ALA A 18 9.02 -4.82 0.07
N SER A 19 9.04 -3.61 -0.49
CA SER A 19 9.65 -2.43 0.11
C SER A 19 8.70 -1.23 0.10
N GLU A 20 9.16 -0.11 0.66
CA GLU A 20 8.44 1.18 0.64
C GLU A 20 8.34 1.81 -0.75
N SER A 21 9.08 1.32 -1.74
CA SER A 21 9.06 1.83 -3.11
C SER A 21 8.63 0.76 -4.11
N LEU A 22 7.94 1.18 -5.17
CA LEU A 22 7.57 0.36 -6.31
C LEU A 22 7.81 1.17 -7.58
N ASN A 23 8.68 0.68 -8.46
CA ASN A 23 8.88 1.26 -9.79
C ASN A 23 8.12 0.42 -10.84
N LEU A 24 7.28 1.08 -11.63
CA LEU A 24 6.54 0.47 -12.73
C LEU A 24 6.83 1.25 -14.01
N GLU A 25 7.38 0.57 -15.01
CA GLU A 25 7.77 1.18 -16.28
C GLU A 25 6.99 0.55 -17.43
N LEU A 26 6.48 1.40 -18.32
CA LEU A 26 5.88 1.00 -19.59
C LEU A 26 6.83 1.38 -20.72
N LEU A 27 7.38 0.37 -21.40
CA LEU A 27 8.22 0.54 -22.58
C LEU A 27 7.36 0.36 -23.84
N VAL A 28 7.32 1.39 -24.68
CA VAL A 28 6.57 1.36 -25.95
C VAL A 28 7.57 1.33 -27.11
N ASP A 29 7.48 0.32 -27.95
CA ASP A 29 8.29 0.24 -29.16
C ASP A 29 7.83 1.27 -30.21
N GLY A 30 8.74 2.20 -30.53
CA GLY A 30 8.50 3.27 -31.50
C GLY A 30 8.27 2.80 -32.93
N SER A 31 8.74 1.60 -33.30
CA SER A 31 8.55 1.06 -34.65
C SER A 31 7.10 0.72 -34.98
N HIS A 32 6.27 0.49 -33.96
CA HIS A 32 4.87 0.10 -34.08
C HIS A 32 3.89 1.16 -33.53
N SER A 33 4.38 2.07 -32.69
CA SER A 33 3.55 3.01 -31.92
C SER A 33 2.70 3.94 -32.78
N ALA A 34 3.26 4.51 -33.86
CA ALA A 34 2.56 5.47 -34.72
C ALA A 34 1.32 4.85 -35.39
N SER A 35 1.41 3.59 -35.81
CA SER A 35 0.32 2.88 -36.48
C SER A 35 -0.82 2.49 -35.53
N SER A 36 -0.50 2.28 -34.24
CA SER A 36 -1.45 1.92 -33.18
C SER A 36 -2.09 3.14 -32.54
N TYR A 37 -1.37 4.27 -32.44
CA TYR A 37 -1.83 5.49 -31.79
C TYR A 37 -3.18 5.98 -32.34
N PHE A 38 -3.36 5.97 -33.66
CA PHE A 38 -4.60 6.41 -34.29
C PHE A 38 -5.73 5.35 -34.27
N LYS A 39 -5.40 4.08 -33.99
CA LYS A 39 -6.38 2.97 -34.01
C LYS A 39 -6.96 2.67 -32.64
N HIS A 40 -6.26 3.05 -31.57
CA HIS A 40 -6.62 2.74 -30.19
C HIS A 40 -6.72 4.02 -29.37
N PRO A 41 -7.91 4.63 -29.26
CA PRO A 41 -8.09 5.90 -28.54
C PRO A 41 -8.07 5.76 -27.01
N GLY A 42 -8.02 4.53 -26.48
CA GLY A 42 -7.99 4.27 -25.05
C GLY A 42 -6.57 4.37 -24.45
N PRO A 43 -6.46 4.55 -23.13
CA PRO A 43 -5.18 4.50 -22.45
C PRO A 43 -4.51 3.14 -22.63
N LEU A 44 -3.19 3.14 -22.87
CA LEU A 44 -2.39 1.91 -23.01
C LEU A 44 -2.27 1.13 -21.70
N PHE A 45 -2.33 1.84 -20.58
CA PHE A 45 -2.23 1.30 -19.24
C PHE A 45 -3.02 2.18 -18.27
N GLU A 46 -3.80 1.54 -17.41
CA GLU A 46 -4.41 2.17 -16.24
C GLU A 46 -4.06 1.34 -15.01
N ALA A 47 -3.73 2.01 -13.92
CA ALA A 47 -3.49 1.35 -12.64
C ALA A 47 -4.10 2.15 -11.50
N ARG A 48 -4.38 1.43 -10.42
CA ARG A 48 -4.69 1.98 -9.11
C ARG A 48 -3.61 1.49 -8.15
N TYR A 49 -3.18 2.36 -7.26
CA TYR A 49 -2.29 2.00 -6.18
C TYR A 49 -2.96 2.26 -4.84
N GLU A 50 -2.60 1.45 -3.86
CA GLU A 50 -2.97 1.63 -2.47
C GLU A 50 -1.77 1.26 -1.59
N PHE A 51 -1.64 1.91 -0.44
CA PHE A 51 -0.66 1.51 0.55
C PHE A 51 -1.21 0.37 1.38
N ILE A 52 -0.53 -0.78 1.38
CA ILE A 52 -0.87 -1.92 2.23
C ILE A 52 -0.51 -1.63 3.70
N HIS A 53 0.62 -0.96 3.90
CA HIS A 53 1.06 -0.41 5.18
C HIS A 53 1.12 1.10 5.04
N GLY A 54 0.17 1.80 5.67
CA GLY A 54 0.12 3.27 5.57
C GLY A 54 1.35 3.92 6.24
N PRO A 55 1.83 5.07 5.75
CA PRO A 55 3.01 5.76 6.33
C PRO A 55 2.81 6.17 7.80
N LEU A 56 1.56 6.21 8.27
CA LEU A 56 1.22 6.53 9.66
C LEU A 56 1.53 5.39 10.63
N CYS A 57 1.63 4.16 10.14
CA CYS A 57 1.81 2.95 10.95
C CYS A 57 3.27 2.73 11.39
N GLY A 58 4.20 3.60 10.97
CA GLY A 58 5.63 3.43 11.23
C GLY A 58 6.28 2.41 10.29
N PRO A 59 7.41 1.79 10.70
CA PRO A 59 8.12 0.82 9.87
C PRO A 59 7.35 -0.50 9.76
N ALA A 60 7.18 -1.02 8.55
CA ALA A 60 6.47 -2.29 8.31
C ALA A 60 7.25 -3.52 8.81
N VAL A 61 8.59 -3.47 8.81
CA VAL A 61 9.46 -4.55 9.31
C VAL A 61 10.16 -4.07 10.58
N ILE A 62 9.91 -4.76 11.68
CA ILE A 62 10.52 -4.48 12.98
C ILE A 62 11.71 -5.42 13.16
N PRO A 63 12.93 -4.89 13.36
CA PRO A 63 14.11 -5.72 13.60
C PRO A 63 13.97 -6.49 14.92
N ALA A 64 14.74 -7.57 15.05
CA ALA A 64 14.75 -8.34 16.28
C ALA A 64 15.28 -7.48 17.44
N SER A 65 14.50 -7.39 18.50
CA SER A 65 14.83 -6.70 19.74
C SER A 65 14.39 -7.54 20.93
N THR A 66 15.04 -7.35 22.08
CA THR A 66 14.64 -7.99 23.35
C THR A 66 13.32 -7.42 23.88
N GLU A 67 13.04 -6.16 23.56
CA GLU A 67 11.85 -5.41 23.97
C GLU A 67 11.50 -4.36 22.92
N GLY A 68 10.24 -3.92 22.92
CA GLY A 68 9.75 -2.89 22.01
C GLY A 68 8.26 -2.68 22.15
N GLU A 69 7.75 -1.63 21.50
CA GLU A 69 6.34 -1.27 21.53
C GLU A 69 5.80 -1.08 20.11
N LEU A 70 4.57 -1.53 19.89
CA LEU A 70 3.82 -1.28 18.66
C LEU A 70 2.65 -0.35 18.96
N HIS A 71 2.69 0.83 18.38
CA HIS A 71 1.66 1.85 18.58
C HIS A 71 0.79 1.97 17.34
N PHE A 72 -0.51 1.70 17.50
CA PHE A 72 -1.47 2.09 16.47
C PHE A 72 -1.55 3.63 16.45
N PRO A 73 -1.41 4.28 15.29
CA PRO A 73 -1.32 5.74 15.23
C PRO A 73 -2.64 6.39 15.66
N HIS A 74 -2.52 7.44 16.47
CA HIS A 74 -3.64 8.25 16.92
C HIS A 74 -3.74 9.48 16.03
N TYR A 75 -4.85 9.65 15.31
CA TYR A 75 -5.03 10.72 14.32
C TYR A 75 -4.93 12.13 14.91
N GLU A 76 -5.38 12.29 16.16
CA GLU A 76 -5.40 13.57 16.89
C GLU A 76 -4.00 14.15 17.10
N ALA A 77 -2.97 13.29 17.18
CA ALA A 77 -1.58 13.71 17.38
C ALA A 77 -0.87 14.13 16.08
N LEU A 78 -1.49 13.91 14.92
CA LEU A 78 -0.81 14.00 13.62
C LEU A 78 -1.28 15.18 12.75
N GLY A 79 -2.18 16.03 13.25
CA GLY A 79 -2.60 17.27 12.56
C GLY A 79 -3.30 17.07 11.22
N PHE A 80 -3.77 15.84 10.92
CA PHE A 80 -4.56 15.58 9.71
C PHE A 80 -5.92 16.24 9.84
N THR A 81 -6.30 17.04 8.84
CA THR A 81 -7.58 17.74 8.77
C THR A 81 -8.77 16.78 8.57
N GLU A 82 -8.53 15.57 8.04
CA GLU A 82 -9.48 14.46 8.02
C GLU A 82 -8.74 13.12 8.20
N PRO A 83 -9.13 12.27 9.17
CA PRO A 83 -8.56 10.94 9.31
C PRO A 83 -8.95 10.06 8.11
N PRO A 84 -8.04 9.22 7.58
CA PRO A 84 -8.37 8.21 6.58
C PRO A 84 -9.60 7.41 6.99
N ARG A 85 -10.54 7.16 6.06
CA ARG A 85 -11.76 6.37 6.32
C ARG A 85 -11.47 4.98 6.88
N SER A 86 -10.32 4.41 6.54
CA SER A 86 -9.82 3.15 7.10
C SER A 86 -8.30 3.17 7.07
N LEU A 87 -7.66 2.85 8.20
CA LEU A 87 -6.21 2.65 8.27
C LEU A 87 -5.93 1.18 8.58
N LYS A 88 -5.00 0.60 7.82
CA LYS A 88 -4.54 -0.77 8.01
C LYS A 88 -3.04 -0.73 8.26
N CYS A 89 -2.63 -1.23 9.43
CA CYS A 89 -1.24 -1.41 9.81
C CYS A 89 -0.91 -2.90 9.84
N ILE A 90 0.19 -3.29 9.19
CA ILE A 90 0.68 -4.68 9.16
C ILE A 90 2.16 -4.67 9.53
N TRP A 91 2.51 -5.17 10.70
CA TRP A 91 3.90 -5.25 11.15
C TRP A 91 4.43 -6.68 11.03
N GLU A 92 5.62 -6.83 10.45
CA GLU A 92 6.40 -8.07 10.48
C GLU A 92 7.50 -7.92 11.53
N ILE A 93 7.44 -8.73 12.59
CA ILE A 93 8.44 -8.71 13.66
C ILE A 93 9.47 -9.82 13.40
N LYS A 94 10.74 -9.46 13.25
CA LYS A 94 11.83 -10.44 13.18
C LYS A 94 12.10 -10.99 14.58
N VAL A 95 12.13 -12.31 14.73
CA VAL A 95 12.27 -12.97 16.04
C VAL A 95 13.36 -14.02 15.98
N ASN A 96 14.05 -14.24 17.10
CA ASN A 96 15.01 -15.33 17.22
C ASN A 96 14.28 -16.66 17.32
N ARG A 97 14.70 -17.65 16.53
CA ARG A 97 14.04 -18.96 16.43
C ARG A 97 13.95 -19.70 17.78
N ASP A 98 14.92 -19.48 18.65
CA ASP A 98 15.06 -20.18 19.93
C ASP A 98 14.52 -19.37 21.12
N ARG A 99 13.66 -18.37 20.85
CA ARG A 99 13.07 -17.48 21.86
C ARG A 99 11.57 -17.37 21.66
N ASP A 100 10.86 -17.35 22.79
CA ASP A 100 9.43 -17.06 22.79
C ASP A 100 9.19 -15.56 22.61
N VAL A 101 8.06 -15.24 21.98
CA VAL A 101 7.59 -13.88 21.78
C VAL A 101 6.40 -13.66 22.70
N TRP A 102 6.51 -12.67 23.59
CA TRP A 102 5.44 -12.28 24.48
C TRP A 102 4.86 -10.95 24.03
N LEU A 103 3.55 -10.91 23.84
CA LEU A 103 2.82 -9.68 23.51
C LEU A 103 1.95 -9.30 24.70
N HIS A 104 2.15 -8.09 25.20
CA HIS A 104 1.28 -7.47 26.19
C HIS A 104 0.52 -6.33 25.55
N PHE A 105 -0.79 -6.27 25.81
CA PHE A 105 -1.65 -5.21 25.31
C PHE A 105 -2.04 -4.31 26.49
N ASP A 106 -1.61 -3.06 26.47
CA ASP A 106 -1.91 -2.08 27.53
C ASP A 106 -3.34 -1.51 27.35
N LYS A 107 -3.56 -0.70 26.30
CA LYS A 107 -4.83 -0.03 26.04
C LYS A 107 -5.38 -0.40 24.68
N VAL A 108 -6.33 -1.34 24.67
CA VAL A 108 -7.02 -1.74 23.45
C VAL A 108 -8.41 -1.12 23.43
N ARG A 109 -8.70 -0.36 22.38
CA ARG A 109 -10.05 0.12 22.06
C ARG A 109 -10.38 -0.31 20.64
N PHE A 110 -11.39 -1.14 20.50
CA PHE A 110 -11.91 -1.53 19.19
C PHE A 110 -12.93 -0.49 18.75
N ALA A 111 -12.70 0.15 17.60
CA ALA A 111 -13.73 0.95 16.96
C ALA A 111 -14.73 -0.01 16.29
N THR A 112 -16.01 0.10 16.64
CA THR A 112 -17.13 -0.60 15.99
C THR A 112 -17.64 0.18 14.79
#